data_AF-A0A3N9XKZ7-F1
#
_entry.id   AF-A0A3N9XKZ7-F1
#
_cell.length_a   1.000
_cell.length_b   1.000
_cell.length_c   1.000
_cell.angle_alpha   90.00
_cell.angle_beta   90.00
_cell.angle_gamma   90.00
#
_symmetry.space_group_name_H-M   'P 1'
#
loop_
_entity.id
_entity.type
_entity.pdbx_description
1 polymer ?
#
loop_
_entity_poly.entity_id
_entity_poly.type
_entity_poly.pdbx_seq_one_letter_code
_entity_poly.pdbx_strand_id
1 'polypeptide(L)'
;MPRHHSADPPNERFEQPTAALSPRSTEKDQFVRAFPKRRLATWAAAVIAPVLLFGAGASAVAQADSKGDGRGGDPVVQSRNGLVRGDATKQFDQFLGLPYAAPPVRDLRFAPPAAPESWRGIRSADQQAPACLQFEPTGIREEQAVSEDCLYLDVYRPSKVAKNAKLPVMLWFHGGGHTQGTGVIYGGGTMAAKTDTIIVSINYRLGALGFLAHPALSEVTEGGSGNYGRMDQLASMKWVRDNIANFGGDRNNVTIYGQSAGGQGVCDMMAMPAAKGLFHKAIVQSQQCLATRNTLAVGEQRGVGFAESVGCTDAATVVNCLRAAWPGKLVANQANYLGNSKVGGSLLPKSFADAFADGTWNKVPVMSGTTRSESRLTETALAGITAQGYVDTIKREYGEKADRVLEAYPLSKFKSPWDAITQVHTDAGRACQTEQAARVISTKTPLYRYEFNDPTSPTLYGFRVPGEDVSNGHSGELAYLFDFTLGERPLTAQQEKLSDQMMRYWGAFAHDGNPNYRGAPSWPTYGGDENVMQLRTGGASRVINTFAAEHNCGLWLS
;
A
#
# COMPACT_ATOMS: atom_id res chain seq x y z
N MET A 1 24.28 -60.36 -18.57
CA MET A 1 22.89 -60.11 -18.10
C MET A 1 22.97 -59.57 -16.67
N PRO A 2 22.22 -58.54 -16.26
CA PRO A 2 21.43 -57.57 -17.03
C PRO A 2 21.94 -56.11 -16.91
N ARG A 3 21.35 -55.25 -17.74
CA ARG A 3 21.59 -53.81 -17.90
C ARG A 3 20.84 -53.01 -16.84
N HIS A 4 21.44 -51.95 -16.30
CA HIS A 4 20.72 -50.91 -15.56
C HIS A 4 20.48 -49.72 -16.49
N HIS A 5 19.20 -49.45 -16.77
CA HIS A 5 18.73 -48.25 -17.43
C HIS A 5 18.59 -47.11 -16.41
N SER A 6 19.16 -45.95 -16.74
CA SER A 6 18.85 -44.66 -16.13
C SER A 6 17.51 -44.14 -16.68
N ALA A 7 16.64 -43.67 -15.80
CA ALA A 7 15.51 -42.82 -16.17
C ALA A 7 15.32 -41.77 -15.07
N ASP A 8 15.64 -40.51 -15.40
CA ASP A 8 15.22 -39.33 -14.65
C ASP A 8 13.71 -39.12 -14.82
N PRO A 9 12.99 -38.64 -13.79
CA PRO A 9 11.60 -38.22 -13.95
C PRO A 9 11.49 -36.81 -14.56
N PRO A 10 10.44 -36.52 -15.34
CA PRO A 10 10.29 -35.25 -16.02
C PRO A 10 9.83 -34.14 -15.07
N ASN A 11 10.47 -32.96 -15.22
CA ASN A 11 10.03 -31.68 -14.66
C ASN A 11 8.79 -31.19 -15.42
N GLU A 12 7.59 -31.40 -14.88
CA GLU A 12 6.39 -30.72 -15.35
C GLU A 12 6.28 -29.34 -14.68
N ARG A 13 6.50 -28.30 -15.49
CA ARG A 13 6.21 -26.91 -15.11
C ARG A 13 4.69 -26.71 -15.15
N PHE A 14 4.11 -26.31 -14.04
CA PHE A 14 2.75 -25.78 -13.99
C PHE A 14 2.70 -24.41 -14.69
N GLU A 15 2.23 -24.37 -15.94
CA GLU A 15 1.80 -23.14 -16.60
C GLU A 15 0.36 -22.81 -16.18
N GLN A 16 0.16 -21.67 -15.52
CA GLN A 16 -1.16 -21.07 -15.37
C GLN A 16 -1.53 -20.33 -16.68
N PRO A 17 -2.79 -20.39 -17.14
CA PRO A 17 -3.18 -19.78 -18.40
C PRO A 17 -3.20 -18.25 -18.29
N THR A 18 -2.25 -17.59 -18.95
CA THR A 18 -2.28 -16.15 -19.21
C THR A 18 -3.23 -15.85 -20.35
N ALA A 19 -4.45 -15.39 -20.06
CA ALA A 19 -5.35 -14.87 -21.08
C ALA A 19 -4.84 -13.50 -21.56
N ALA A 20 -4.16 -13.50 -22.72
CA ALA A 20 -3.77 -12.30 -23.45
C ALA A 20 -4.97 -11.75 -24.23
N LEU A 21 -5.45 -10.57 -23.85
CA LEU A 21 -6.38 -9.79 -24.68
C LEU A 21 -5.56 -9.13 -25.82
N SER A 22 -5.77 -9.60 -27.05
CA SER A 22 -5.31 -8.92 -28.27
C SER A 22 -6.45 -8.07 -28.84
N PRO A 23 -6.21 -6.82 -29.28
CA PRO A 23 -7.26 -5.98 -29.84
C PRO A 23 -7.29 -6.12 -31.37
N ARG A 24 -8.45 -6.45 -31.94
CA ARG A 24 -8.78 -6.02 -33.31
C ARG A 24 -10.22 -5.53 -33.40
N SER A 25 -10.30 -4.30 -33.90
CA SER A 25 -11.36 -3.62 -34.66
C SER A 25 -12.31 -4.58 -35.40
N THR A 26 -13.62 -4.35 -35.54
CA THR A 26 -14.36 -3.13 -35.89
C THR A 26 -15.84 -3.38 -35.59
N GLU A 27 -16.56 -2.41 -35.04
CA GLU A 27 -17.85 -1.98 -35.60
C GLU A 27 -18.27 -0.67 -34.93
N LYS A 28 -18.43 0.35 -35.77
CA LYS A 28 -18.94 1.67 -35.42
C LYS A 28 -20.47 1.62 -35.43
N ASP A 29 -21.03 2.58 -34.69
CA ASP A 29 -22.44 3.00 -34.70
C ASP A 29 -23.44 2.06 -34.04
N GLN A 30 -23.85 2.41 -32.82
CA GLN A 30 -25.19 2.94 -32.53
C GLN A 30 -25.36 3.21 -31.03
N PHE A 31 -26.29 4.11 -30.70
CA PHE A 31 -26.72 4.59 -29.38
C PHE A 31 -26.05 5.85 -28.81
N VAL A 32 -26.36 6.98 -29.46
CA VAL A 32 -26.47 8.29 -28.79
C VAL A 32 -27.95 8.61 -28.59
N ARG A 33 -28.44 8.57 -27.35
CA ARG A 33 -29.62 9.31 -26.85
C ARG A 33 -29.37 9.65 -25.37
N ALA A 34 -28.99 10.88 -25.06
CA ALA A 34 -29.88 12.02 -24.75
C ALA A 34 -30.07 12.20 -23.23
N PHE A 35 -29.23 13.04 -22.62
CA PHE A 35 -29.45 13.61 -21.28
C PHE A 35 -29.96 15.06 -21.42
N PRO A 36 -30.96 15.51 -20.64
CA PRO A 36 -31.55 16.83 -20.79
C PRO A 36 -30.66 17.93 -20.18
N LYS A 37 -30.46 19.00 -20.95
CA LYS A 37 -29.79 20.25 -20.56
C LYS A 37 -30.60 20.97 -19.47
N ARG A 38 -30.01 21.22 -18.30
CA ARG A 38 -30.50 22.22 -17.34
C ARG A 38 -29.90 23.59 -17.65
N ARG A 39 -30.77 24.59 -17.63
CA ARG A 39 -30.53 25.99 -18.03
C ARG A 39 -29.61 26.70 -17.04
N LEU A 40 -28.55 27.34 -17.54
CA LEU A 40 -27.78 28.36 -16.84
C LEU A 40 -28.51 29.70 -16.97
N ALA A 41 -28.88 30.29 -15.84
CA ALA A 41 -29.38 31.66 -15.77
C ALA A 41 -28.19 32.60 -15.55
N THR A 42 -28.02 33.51 -16.50
CA THR A 42 -27.10 34.66 -16.49
C THR A 42 -27.46 35.67 -15.42
N TRP A 43 -26.48 36.15 -14.66
CA TRP A 43 -26.54 37.48 -14.02
C TRP A 43 -25.25 38.24 -14.29
N ALA A 44 -25.44 39.52 -14.63
CA ALA A 44 -24.52 40.41 -15.29
C ALA A 44 -23.45 41.01 -14.38
N ALA A 45 -22.34 41.40 -15.01
CA ALA A 45 -21.25 42.17 -14.44
C ALA A 45 -21.67 43.59 -14.04
N ALA A 46 -21.10 44.10 -12.95
CA ALA A 46 -20.95 45.52 -12.69
C ALA A 46 -19.49 45.83 -12.38
N VAL A 47 -18.90 46.65 -13.26
CA VAL A 47 -17.56 47.23 -13.20
C VAL A 47 -17.61 48.46 -12.30
N ILE A 48 -16.67 48.60 -11.36
CA ILE A 48 -16.30 49.91 -10.78
C ILE A 48 -14.77 49.99 -10.73
N ALA A 49 -14.24 51.03 -11.37
CA ALA A 49 -12.82 51.38 -11.48
C ALA A 49 -12.31 52.15 -10.23
N PRO A 50 -10.98 52.26 -10.03
CA PRO A 50 -10.39 52.72 -8.77
C PRO A 50 -10.20 54.25 -8.72
N VAL A 51 -10.33 54.84 -7.53
CA VAL A 51 -9.87 56.20 -7.23
C VAL A 51 -8.68 56.11 -6.28
N LEU A 52 -7.54 56.59 -6.77
CA LEU A 52 -6.32 56.87 -6.01
C LEU A 52 -6.51 58.12 -5.15
N LEU A 53 -6.16 58.06 -3.87
CA LEU A 53 -5.80 59.22 -3.07
C LEU A 53 -4.64 58.86 -2.13
N PHE A 54 -3.55 59.61 -2.29
CA PHE A 54 -2.35 59.60 -1.46
C PHE A 54 -2.66 60.05 -0.03
N GLY A 55 -2.07 59.39 0.96
CA GLY A 55 -2.01 59.83 2.35
C GLY A 55 -0.86 59.14 3.07
N ALA A 56 0.18 59.90 3.38
CA ALA A 56 1.38 59.45 4.07
C ALA A 56 1.15 59.21 5.57
N GLY A 57 1.95 58.30 6.14
CA GLY A 57 2.34 58.38 7.56
C GLY A 57 1.88 57.21 8.44
N ALA A 58 2.83 56.31 8.74
CA ALA A 58 3.19 55.82 10.08
C ALA A 58 3.56 54.33 10.02
N SER A 59 4.85 54.07 10.16
CA SER A 59 5.42 52.73 10.38
C SER A 59 4.93 52.18 11.72
N ALA A 60 3.98 51.25 11.68
CA ALA A 60 3.69 50.39 12.82
C ALA A 60 4.44 49.07 12.63
N VAL A 61 5.55 48.93 13.36
CA VAL A 61 6.20 47.64 13.58
C VAL A 61 5.19 46.78 14.34
N ALA A 62 4.55 45.84 13.66
CA ALA A 62 3.74 44.82 14.31
C ALA A 62 4.69 43.87 15.06
N GLN A 63 4.90 44.18 16.33
CA GLN A 63 5.47 43.27 17.31
C GLN A 63 4.54 42.06 17.40
N ALA A 64 5.01 40.91 16.90
CA ALA A 64 4.34 39.65 17.11
C ALA A 64 4.40 39.32 18.60
N ASP A 65 3.31 39.58 19.31
CA ASP A 65 3.11 39.10 20.68
C ASP A 65 3.05 37.58 20.66
N SER A 66 4.15 36.96 21.09
CA SER A 66 4.22 35.55 21.45
C SER A 66 3.33 35.31 22.66
N LYS A 67 2.08 34.92 22.44
CA LYS A 67 1.27 34.28 23.48
C LYS A 67 1.79 32.86 23.70
N GLY A 68 2.70 32.74 24.66
CA GLY A 68 3.07 31.47 25.26
C GLY A 68 1.89 30.92 26.07
N ASP A 69 1.12 30.03 25.47
CA ASP A 69 0.41 28.99 26.24
C ASP A 69 1.48 28.06 26.83
N GLY A 70 1.29 27.59 28.06
CA GLY A 70 2.23 26.74 28.82
C GLY A 70 2.54 25.35 28.25
N ARG A 71 2.66 25.21 26.93
CA ARG A 71 3.31 24.10 26.24
C ARG A 71 4.81 24.40 26.21
N GLY A 72 5.64 23.43 26.60
CA GLY A 72 7.05 23.47 26.18
C GLY A 72 7.07 23.64 24.66
N GLY A 73 7.93 24.53 24.16
CA GLY A 73 7.92 24.91 22.75
C GLY A 73 7.99 23.71 21.80
N ASP A 74 7.49 23.91 20.59
CA ASP A 74 7.44 22.88 19.54
C ASP A 74 8.80 22.16 19.35
N PRO A 75 8.78 20.83 19.19
CA PRO A 75 9.98 20.02 19.23
C PRO A 75 10.87 20.31 18.03
N VAL A 76 12.14 20.64 18.31
CA VAL A 76 13.17 20.81 17.28
C VAL A 76 14.12 19.61 17.30
N VAL A 77 14.28 18.96 16.14
CA VAL A 77 15.12 17.77 15.97
C VAL A 77 16.17 18.01 14.88
N GLN A 78 17.39 17.55 15.12
CA GLN A 78 18.44 17.53 14.09
C GLN A 78 18.24 16.32 13.18
N SER A 79 17.94 16.53 11.90
CA SER A 79 18.09 15.52 10.86
C SER A 79 19.47 15.63 10.19
N ARG A 80 19.84 14.69 9.34
CA ARG A 80 21.08 14.75 8.55
C ARG A 80 21.12 15.97 7.61
N ASN A 81 19.96 16.43 7.14
CA ASN A 81 19.83 17.50 6.15
C ASN A 81 19.62 18.90 6.77
N GLY A 82 19.32 18.97 8.08
CA GLY A 82 19.12 20.22 8.80
C GLY A 82 18.20 20.06 10.02
N LEU A 83 17.98 21.17 10.74
CA LEU A 83 17.05 21.21 11.87
C LEU A 83 15.60 21.22 11.37
N VAL A 84 14.73 20.45 12.01
CA VAL A 84 13.28 20.41 11.74
C VAL A 84 12.52 20.79 13.00
N ARG A 85 11.44 21.57 12.85
CA ARG A 85 10.47 21.86 13.92
C ARG A 85 9.16 21.16 13.58
N GLY A 86 8.74 20.22 14.43
CA GLY A 86 7.43 19.59 14.34
C GLY A 86 6.40 20.30 15.21
N ASP A 87 5.22 19.71 15.36
CA ASP A 87 4.17 20.21 16.27
C ASP A 87 4.04 19.31 17.50
N ALA A 88 3.95 19.92 18.68
CA ALA A 88 3.57 19.22 19.91
C ALA A 88 2.06 19.22 20.12
N THR A 89 1.45 18.03 20.21
CA THR A 89 0.08 17.86 20.70
C THR A 89 0.08 17.47 22.17
N LYS A 90 -1.11 17.28 22.77
CA LYS A 90 -1.22 16.78 24.14
C LYS A 90 -0.76 15.32 24.30
N GLN A 91 -0.77 14.53 23.23
CA GLN A 91 -0.58 13.08 23.28
C GLN A 91 0.70 12.62 22.57
N PHE A 92 1.02 13.23 21.43
CA PHE A 92 2.14 12.88 20.57
C PHE A 92 2.80 14.12 19.95
N ASP A 93 4.03 13.97 19.46
CA ASP A 93 4.67 14.94 18.58
C ASP A 93 4.54 14.46 17.13
N GLN A 94 4.40 15.38 16.18
CA GLN A 94 4.37 15.08 14.75
C GLN A 94 5.36 15.94 13.97
N PHE A 95 5.98 15.34 12.94
CA PHE A 95 6.85 16.02 11.98
C PHE A 95 6.40 15.63 10.58
N LEU A 96 5.76 16.56 9.89
CA LEU A 96 5.07 16.32 8.63
C LEU A 96 5.88 16.85 7.45
N GLY A 97 5.83 16.16 6.32
CA GLY A 97 6.40 16.63 5.06
C GLY A 97 7.94 16.71 5.06
N LEU A 98 8.62 15.74 5.69
CA LEU A 98 10.08 15.66 5.68
C LEU A 98 10.58 15.03 4.38
N PRO A 99 11.46 15.69 3.60
CA PRO A 99 11.98 15.11 2.38
C PRO A 99 12.94 13.97 2.70
N TYR A 100 12.70 12.78 2.15
CA TYR A 100 13.64 11.66 2.23
C TYR A 100 14.45 11.46 0.94
N ALA A 101 14.04 12.10 -0.15
CA ALA A 101 14.73 12.15 -1.43
C ALA A 101 14.49 13.50 -2.12
N ALA A 102 15.32 13.83 -3.11
CA ALA A 102 15.10 14.98 -3.98
C ALA A 102 13.85 14.78 -4.86
N PRO A 103 13.18 15.87 -5.28
CA PRO A 103 12.01 15.80 -6.16
C PRO A 103 12.32 15.04 -7.46
N PRO A 104 11.58 13.96 -7.80
CA PRO A 104 11.86 13.11 -8.97
C PRO A 104 11.31 13.71 -10.28
N VAL A 105 11.62 14.97 -10.53
CA VAL A 105 11.15 15.75 -11.68
C VAL A 105 12.23 15.87 -12.75
N ARG A 106 11.82 16.15 -14.00
CA ARG A 106 12.73 16.39 -15.14
C ARG A 106 13.73 15.23 -15.30
N ASP A 107 15.03 15.50 -15.16
CA ASP A 107 16.09 14.52 -15.32
C ASP A 107 16.07 13.41 -14.25
N LEU A 108 15.43 13.68 -13.10
CA LEU A 108 15.20 12.69 -12.05
C LEU A 108 13.91 11.88 -12.25
N ARG A 109 13.12 12.17 -13.29
CA ARG A 109 12.03 11.30 -13.69
C ARG A 109 12.61 10.01 -14.27
N PHE A 110 12.02 8.88 -13.87
CA PHE A 110 12.51 7.55 -14.23
C PHE A 110 13.99 7.37 -13.88
N ALA A 111 14.37 7.80 -12.68
CA ALA A 111 15.69 7.63 -12.11
C ALA A 111 15.58 7.16 -10.64
N PRO A 112 16.64 6.54 -10.08
CA PRO A 112 16.71 6.28 -8.65
C PRO A 112 16.55 7.58 -7.83
N PRO A 113 15.95 7.51 -6.63
CA PRO A 113 15.78 8.68 -5.77
C PRO A 113 17.14 9.28 -5.40
N ALA A 114 17.34 10.55 -5.72
CA ALA A 114 18.54 11.29 -5.37
C ALA A 114 18.48 11.78 -3.91
N ALA A 115 19.63 12.13 -3.33
CA ALA A 115 19.69 12.68 -1.98
C ALA A 115 18.90 14.01 -1.91
N PRO A 116 18.13 14.25 -0.82
CA PRO A 116 17.45 15.51 -0.64
C PRO A 116 18.44 16.64 -0.34
N GLU A 117 18.11 17.87 -0.73
CA GLU A 117 18.92 19.04 -0.42
C GLU A 117 18.99 19.29 1.10
N SER A 118 20.15 19.77 1.56
CA SER A 118 20.29 20.28 2.93
C SER A 118 19.83 21.73 3.01
N TRP A 119 19.28 22.13 4.15
CA TRP A 119 18.85 23.51 4.40
C TRP A 119 19.61 24.14 5.57
N ARG A 120 19.69 25.48 5.54
CA ARG A 120 20.19 26.28 6.67
C ARG A 120 19.01 26.71 7.55
N GLY A 121 19.26 26.86 8.85
CA GLY A 121 18.22 27.23 9.81
C GLY A 121 17.29 26.05 10.15
N ILE A 122 16.06 26.39 10.56
CA ILE A 122 15.05 25.42 11.01
C ILE A 122 13.94 25.35 9.94
N ARG A 123 13.69 24.15 9.42
CA ARG A 123 12.56 23.87 8.51
C ARG A 123 11.30 23.57 9.31
N SER A 124 10.17 24.15 8.93
CA SER A 124 8.86 23.79 9.49
C SER A 124 8.42 22.43 8.96
N ALA A 125 7.93 21.57 9.85
CA ALA A 125 7.43 20.22 9.58
C ALA A 125 6.03 20.05 10.21
N ASP A 126 5.16 21.01 9.92
CA ASP A 126 3.79 21.17 10.45
C ASP A 126 2.72 20.99 9.35
N GLN A 127 3.16 20.78 8.10
CA GLN A 127 2.28 20.65 6.94
C GLN A 127 2.58 19.37 6.17
N GLN A 128 1.51 18.71 5.74
CA GLN A 128 1.63 17.52 4.91
C GLN A 128 2.11 17.87 3.51
N ALA A 129 3.02 17.06 2.98
CA ALA A 129 3.47 17.21 1.60
C ALA A 129 2.42 16.67 0.60
N PRO A 130 2.46 17.10 -0.67
CA PRO A 130 1.59 16.54 -1.70
C PRO A 130 1.75 15.02 -1.86
N ALA A 131 0.64 14.35 -2.17
CA ALA A 131 0.65 12.96 -2.62
C ALA A 131 1.38 12.84 -3.97
N CYS A 132 1.88 11.65 -4.29
CA CYS A 132 2.48 11.42 -5.61
C CYS A 132 1.44 11.53 -6.72
N LEU A 133 1.84 12.09 -7.85
CA LEU A 133 0.96 12.26 -9.00
C LEU A 133 0.38 10.91 -9.45
N GLN A 134 -0.95 10.86 -9.55
CA GLN A 134 -1.72 9.64 -9.76
C GLN A 134 -3.06 9.95 -10.45
N PHE A 135 -3.66 8.94 -11.07
CA PHE A 135 -5.03 9.03 -11.58
C PHE A 135 -5.98 8.50 -10.50
N GLU A 136 -7.05 9.24 -10.24
CA GLU A 136 -7.90 9.02 -9.09
C GLU A 136 -9.35 8.71 -9.49
N PRO A 137 -9.69 7.44 -9.72
CA PRO A 137 -11.06 7.05 -9.94
C PRO A 137 -11.84 6.82 -8.64
N THR A 138 -11.19 6.58 -7.49
CA THR A 138 -11.88 6.02 -6.31
C THR A 138 -11.34 6.36 -4.89
N GLY A 139 -10.26 7.12 -4.67
CA GLY A 139 -9.59 6.98 -3.36
C GLY A 139 -8.61 8.02 -2.82
N ILE A 140 -8.60 9.26 -3.27
CA ILE A 140 -8.08 10.38 -2.47
C ILE A 140 -9.29 11.27 -2.11
N ARG A 141 -9.13 12.15 -1.12
CA ARG A 141 -10.14 13.18 -0.88
C ARG A 141 -9.97 14.24 -1.97
N GLU A 142 -11.08 14.79 -2.49
CA GLU A 142 -11.09 15.81 -3.56
C GLU A 142 -10.17 17.03 -3.28
N GLU A 143 -9.77 17.24 -2.02
CA GLU A 143 -8.95 18.37 -1.56
C GLU A 143 -7.44 18.06 -1.43
N GLN A 144 -6.99 16.82 -1.63
CA GLN A 144 -5.58 16.47 -1.44
C GLN A 144 -4.72 16.94 -2.62
N ALA A 145 -3.69 17.75 -2.33
CA ALA A 145 -2.72 18.15 -3.34
C ALA A 145 -1.90 16.95 -3.86
N VAL A 146 -1.70 16.88 -5.18
CA VAL A 146 -0.85 15.90 -5.87
C VAL A 146 0.30 16.58 -6.61
N SER A 147 1.48 15.95 -6.64
CA SER A 147 2.67 16.46 -7.33
C SER A 147 3.64 15.33 -7.72
N GLU A 148 4.52 15.58 -8.70
CA GLU A 148 5.70 14.72 -8.89
C GLU A 148 6.74 14.94 -7.78
N ASP A 149 6.81 16.15 -7.23
CA ASP A 149 7.56 16.43 -6.01
C ASP A 149 6.78 15.89 -4.81
N CYS A 150 6.99 14.61 -4.52
CA CYS A 150 6.19 13.86 -3.55
C CYS A 150 6.98 12.92 -2.63
N LEU A 151 8.32 12.88 -2.70
CA LEU A 151 9.14 11.94 -1.93
C LEU A 151 9.39 12.42 -0.49
N TYR A 152 8.29 12.46 0.27
CA TYR A 152 8.22 12.93 1.64
C TYR A 152 7.71 11.84 2.58
N LEU A 153 8.04 12.01 3.86
CA LEU A 153 7.56 11.17 4.95
C LEU A 153 7.09 12.01 6.13
N ASP A 154 6.22 11.41 6.93
CA ASP A 154 5.72 11.94 8.18
C ASP A 154 6.24 11.06 9.33
N VAL A 155 6.60 11.68 10.47
CA VAL A 155 7.06 10.99 11.68
C VAL A 155 6.15 11.36 12.85
N TYR A 156 5.56 10.35 13.48
CA TYR A 156 4.76 10.47 14.71
C TYR A 156 5.47 9.74 15.84
N ARG A 157 5.57 10.36 17.01
CA ARG A 157 6.18 9.75 18.20
C ARG A 157 5.42 10.12 19.47
N PRO A 158 5.55 9.36 20.57
CA PRO A 158 5.03 9.77 21.86
C PRO A 158 5.50 11.18 22.23
N SER A 159 4.68 11.92 22.98
CA SER A 159 5.10 13.24 23.46
C SER A 159 6.27 13.13 24.44
N LYS A 160 7.11 14.17 24.48
CA LYS A 160 8.24 14.30 25.45
C LYS A 160 9.28 13.17 25.34
N VAL A 161 9.47 12.61 24.15
CA VAL A 161 10.47 11.56 23.90
C VAL A 161 11.89 12.12 24.04
N ALA A 162 12.69 11.47 24.90
CA ALA A 162 14.11 11.72 25.00
C ALA A 162 14.86 11.19 23.76
N LYS A 163 15.94 11.89 23.37
CA LYS A 163 16.76 11.50 22.21
C LYS A 163 17.31 10.06 22.29
N ASN A 164 17.54 9.54 23.50
CA ASN A 164 18.07 8.20 23.75
C ASN A 164 17.00 7.16 24.13
N ALA A 165 15.71 7.44 23.91
CA ALA A 165 14.61 6.54 24.30
C ALA A 165 14.65 5.17 23.61
N LYS A 166 15.23 5.08 22.40
CA LYS A 166 15.34 3.84 21.60
C LYS A 166 14.00 3.13 21.41
N LEU A 167 12.96 3.88 21.07
CA LEU A 167 11.64 3.32 20.79
C LEU A 167 11.66 2.48 19.50
N PRO A 168 10.89 1.38 19.40
CA PRO A 168 10.70 0.69 18.13
C PRO A 168 10.12 1.64 17.07
N VAL A 169 10.46 1.35 15.82
CA VAL A 169 10.03 2.16 14.66
C VAL A 169 9.19 1.29 13.75
N MET A 170 8.01 1.77 13.37
CA MET A 170 7.15 1.14 12.37
C MET A 170 7.10 2.03 11.12
N LEU A 171 7.52 1.48 9.98
CA LEU A 171 7.54 2.18 8.69
C LEU A 171 6.43 1.64 7.77
N TRP A 172 5.45 2.49 7.49
CA TRP A 172 4.24 2.19 6.75
C TRP A 172 4.40 2.37 5.25
N PHE A 173 4.02 1.34 4.49
CA PHE A 173 3.85 1.38 3.05
C PHE A 173 2.35 1.28 2.71
N HIS A 174 1.80 2.37 2.17
CA HIS A 174 0.38 2.41 1.79
C HIS A 174 0.05 1.49 0.60
N GLY A 175 -1.22 1.09 0.52
CA GLY A 175 -1.79 0.33 -0.61
C GLY A 175 -2.16 1.20 -1.81
N GLY A 176 -3.13 0.71 -2.61
CA GLY A 176 -3.67 1.43 -3.78
C GLY A 176 -3.23 0.88 -5.14
N GLY A 177 -3.00 -0.43 -5.24
CA GLY A 177 -2.75 -1.11 -6.52
C GLY A 177 -1.50 -0.67 -7.27
N HIS A 178 -0.57 0.02 -6.59
CA HIS A 178 0.59 0.72 -7.14
C HIS A 178 0.26 1.88 -8.08
N THR A 179 -1.01 2.25 -8.26
CA THR A 179 -1.46 3.33 -9.16
C THR A 179 -2.02 4.54 -8.43
N GLN A 180 -2.43 4.37 -7.18
CA GLN A 180 -2.97 5.40 -6.30
C GLN A 180 -2.56 5.17 -4.83
N GLY A 181 -2.88 6.12 -3.95
CA GLY A 181 -2.60 6.09 -2.52
C GLY A 181 -1.61 7.18 -2.07
N THR A 182 -1.53 7.39 -0.76
CA THR A 182 -0.61 8.35 -0.15
C THR A 182 -0.36 8.03 1.33
N GLY A 183 0.85 8.26 1.84
CA GLY A 183 1.18 8.14 3.26
C GLY A 183 0.55 9.21 4.16
N VAL A 184 0.05 10.29 3.55
CA VAL A 184 -0.44 11.51 4.20
C VAL A 184 -1.75 11.29 4.97
N ILE A 185 -2.60 10.40 4.49
CA ILE A 185 -3.98 10.28 5.00
C ILE A 185 -4.08 9.45 6.29
N TYR A 186 -3.03 8.72 6.65
CA TYR A 186 -3.09 7.72 7.72
C TYR A 186 -2.94 8.31 9.14
N GLY A 187 -2.17 9.38 9.29
CA GLY A 187 -1.72 9.81 10.62
C GLY A 187 -0.82 8.74 11.26
N GLY A 188 -0.92 8.58 12.58
CA GLY A 188 -0.08 7.66 13.35
C GLY A 188 0.17 8.10 14.79
N GLY A 189 -0.35 9.26 15.19
CA GLY A 189 -0.18 9.84 16.51
C GLY A 189 -0.87 9.02 17.61
N THR A 190 -2.10 8.54 17.38
CA THR A 190 -2.80 7.71 18.38
C THR A 190 -2.07 6.38 18.59
N MET A 191 -1.65 5.74 17.51
CA MET A 191 -0.88 4.49 17.60
C MET A 191 0.44 4.73 18.34
N ALA A 192 1.20 5.76 17.94
CA ALA A 192 2.45 6.13 18.60
C ALA A 192 2.27 6.32 20.11
N ALA A 193 1.28 7.11 20.53
CA ALA A 193 1.01 7.42 21.92
C ALA A 193 0.53 6.21 22.75
N LYS A 194 -0.22 5.28 22.13
CA LYS A 194 -0.76 4.10 22.83
C LYS A 194 0.25 2.98 23.02
N THR A 195 1.24 2.90 22.14
CA THR A 195 2.14 1.75 22.04
C THR A 195 3.61 2.07 22.29
N ASP A 196 3.92 3.32 22.62
CA ASP A 196 5.30 3.79 22.80
C ASP A 196 6.18 3.42 21.59
N THR A 197 5.70 3.74 20.40
CA THR A 197 6.31 3.37 19.12
C THR A 197 6.41 4.61 18.23
N ILE A 198 7.47 4.71 17.42
CA ILE A 198 7.54 5.74 16.37
C ILE A 198 6.88 5.21 15.11
N ILE A 199 5.91 5.93 14.58
CA ILE A 199 5.24 5.61 13.32
C ILE A 199 5.79 6.53 12.23
N VAL A 200 6.18 5.94 11.10
CA VAL A 200 6.64 6.67 9.92
C VAL A 200 5.78 6.27 8.75
N SER A 201 5.15 7.24 8.06
CA SER A 201 4.43 7.01 6.81
C SER A 201 5.15 7.70 5.66
N ILE A 202 5.09 7.11 4.46
CA ILE A 202 5.80 7.64 3.29
C ILE A 202 4.84 7.79 2.11
N ASN A 203 5.12 8.76 1.24
CA ASN A 203 4.71 8.71 -0.15
C ASN A 203 5.80 7.99 -0.98
N TYR A 204 5.43 7.27 -2.04
CA TYR A 204 6.36 6.69 -3.01
C TYR A 204 5.76 6.78 -4.42
N ARG A 205 6.58 6.81 -5.48
CA ARG A 205 6.07 6.96 -6.85
C ARG A 205 5.16 5.80 -7.26
N LEU A 206 4.11 6.12 -8.04
CA LEU A 206 3.03 5.22 -8.46
C LEU A 206 2.87 5.21 -9.98
N GLY A 207 2.05 4.30 -10.49
CA GLY A 207 1.68 4.18 -11.88
C GLY A 207 2.90 4.04 -12.79
N ALA A 208 2.83 4.65 -13.97
CA ALA A 208 3.97 4.70 -14.89
C ALA A 208 5.19 5.40 -14.27
N LEU A 209 4.99 6.49 -13.52
CA LEU A 209 6.08 7.25 -12.89
C LEU A 209 6.88 6.41 -11.88
N GLY A 210 6.22 5.47 -11.19
CA GLY A 210 6.85 4.57 -10.21
C GLY A 210 7.32 3.24 -10.78
N PHE A 211 6.73 2.77 -11.88
CA PHE A 211 6.88 1.37 -12.29
C PHE A 211 7.11 1.16 -13.79
N LEU A 212 7.25 2.19 -14.61
CA LEU A 212 7.56 2.01 -16.03
C LEU A 212 8.93 1.35 -16.22
N ALA A 213 8.93 0.16 -16.83
CA ALA A 213 10.14 -0.48 -17.33
C ALA A 213 10.24 -0.23 -18.83
N HIS A 214 11.44 0.00 -19.36
CA HIS A 214 11.69 0.13 -20.80
C HIS A 214 13.18 -0.19 -21.05
N PRO A 215 13.57 -0.88 -22.14
CA PRO A 215 14.97 -1.24 -22.39
C PRO A 215 15.93 -0.04 -22.28
N ALA A 216 15.64 1.05 -23.00
CA ALA A 216 16.42 2.28 -22.93
C ALA A 216 16.43 2.96 -21.55
N LEU A 217 15.38 2.77 -20.72
CA LEU A 217 15.41 3.26 -19.34
C LEU A 217 16.31 2.37 -18.47
N SER A 218 16.33 1.06 -18.69
CA SER A 218 17.20 0.13 -17.97
C SER A 218 18.68 0.40 -18.25
N GLU A 219 19.05 0.81 -19.46
CA GLU A 219 20.43 1.19 -19.82
C GLU A 219 20.95 2.38 -19.02
N VAL A 220 20.07 3.31 -18.61
CA VAL A 220 20.45 4.54 -17.90
C VAL A 220 20.09 4.52 -16.41
N THR A 221 19.50 3.42 -15.91
CA THR A 221 19.02 3.31 -14.53
C THR A 221 19.81 2.25 -13.78
N GLU A 222 20.60 2.68 -12.80
CA GLU A 222 21.23 1.74 -11.86
C GLU A 222 20.14 0.91 -11.15
N GLY A 223 20.29 -0.41 -11.13
CA GLY A 223 19.26 -1.30 -10.57
C GLY A 223 18.28 -1.87 -11.61
N GLY A 224 18.27 -1.32 -12.84
CA GLY A 224 17.27 -1.59 -13.87
C GLY A 224 16.02 -0.70 -13.73
N SER A 225 15.26 -0.55 -14.81
CA SER A 225 14.01 0.24 -14.81
C SER A 225 12.83 -0.51 -14.17
N GLY A 226 11.68 0.16 -14.00
CA GLY A 226 10.43 -0.51 -13.62
C GLY A 226 10.14 -0.67 -12.14
N ASN A 227 11.05 -0.25 -11.26
CA ASN A 227 10.94 -0.40 -9.81
C ASN A 227 11.25 0.90 -9.03
N TYR A 228 11.03 2.08 -9.62
CA TYR A 228 11.33 3.37 -8.98
C TYR A 228 10.58 3.55 -7.65
N GLY A 229 9.31 3.15 -7.57
CA GLY A 229 8.55 3.16 -6.32
C GLY A 229 9.12 2.24 -5.23
N ARG A 230 9.82 1.15 -5.61
CA ARG A 230 10.57 0.31 -4.66
C ARG A 230 11.90 0.95 -4.25
N MET A 231 12.57 1.63 -5.17
CA MET A 231 13.76 2.42 -4.84
C MET A 231 13.42 3.53 -3.84
N ASP A 232 12.24 4.15 -3.98
CA ASP A 232 11.73 5.17 -3.06
C ASP A 232 11.48 4.60 -1.65
N GLN A 233 10.83 3.44 -1.56
CA GLN A 233 10.66 2.71 -0.29
C GLN A 233 12.01 2.34 0.34
N LEU A 234 12.99 1.90 -0.46
CA LEU A 234 14.33 1.63 0.04
C LEU A 234 15.05 2.90 0.53
N ALA A 235 14.86 4.03 -0.15
CA ALA A 235 15.43 5.31 0.25
C ALA A 235 14.84 5.82 1.57
N SER A 236 13.54 5.65 1.80
CA SER A 236 12.93 6.00 3.09
C SER A 236 13.44 5.12 4.24
N MET A 237 13.69 3.83 4.00
CA MET A 237 14.35 2.95 4.98
C MET A 237 15.77 3.42 5.32
N LYS A 238 16.54 3.86 4.31
CA LYS A 238 17.87 4.47 4.54
C LYS A 238 17.75 5.78 5.32
N TRP A 239 16.72 6.59 5.06
CA TRP A 239 16.43 7.79 5.84
C TRP A 239 16.15 7.45 7.31
N VAL A 240 15.34 6.43 7.58
CA VAL A 240 15.06 5.95 8.95
C VAL A 240 16.36 5.55 9.64
N ARG A 241 17.19 4.72 9.00
CA ARG A 241 18.50 4.31 9.54
C ARG A 241 19.37 5.51 9.94
N ASP A 242 19.40 6.54 9.10
CA ASP A 242 20.29 7.70 9.27
C ASP A 242 19.77 8.73 10.28
N ASN A 243 18.44 8.85 10.42
CA ASN A 243 17.83 9.99 11.14
C ASN A 243 17.08 9.59 12.42
N ILE A 244 16.47 8.40 12.48
CA ILE A 244 15.40 8.12 13.46
C ILE A 244 15.88 8.15 14.92
N ALA A 245 17.17 7.91 15.15
CA ALA A 245 17.78 8.02 16.47
C ALA A 245 17.65 9.43 17.07
N ASN A 246 17.69 10.49 16.25
CA ASN A 246 17.51 11.85 16.75
C ASN A 246 16.05 12.16 17.11
N PHE A 247 15.10 11.38 16.55
CA PHE A 247 13.68 11.43 16.93
C PHE A 247 13.37 10.56 18.16
N GLY A 248 14.34 9.81 18.69
CA GLY A 248 14.21 8.91 19.83
C GLY A 248 13.98 7.44 19.46
N GLY A 249 14.02 7.10 18.17
CA GLY A 249 13.81 5.73 17.70
C GLY A 249 15.08 4.87 17.69
N ASP A 250 14.90 3.56 17.71
CA ASP A 250 15.97 2.59 17.53
C ASP A 250 16.07 2.13 16.07
N ARG A 251 17.17 2.51 15.42
CA ARG A 251 17.47 2.07 14.04
C ARG A 251 17.67 0.56 13.91
N ASN A 252 17.93 -0.13 15.02
CA ASN A 252 18.09 -1.59 15.10
C ASN A 252 16.80 -2.30 15.53
N ASN A 253 15.69 -1.58 15.67
CA ASN A 253 14.38 -2.13 15.98
C ASN A 253 13.31 -1.55 15.05
N VAL A 254 13.38 -1.94 13.78
CA VAL A 254 12.52 -1.41 12.71
C VAL A 254 11.60 -2.51 12.19
N THR A 255 10.30 -2.22 12.20
CA THR A 255 9.25 -3.04 11.60
C THR A 255 8.76 -2.36 10.33
N ILE A 256 8.89 -3.00 9.17
CA ILE A 256 8.19 -2.54 7.97
C ILE A 256 6.81 -3.18 7.93
N TYR A 257 5.81 -2.40 7.56
CA TYR A 257 4.45 -2.91 7.43
C TYR A 257 3.72 -2.23 6.27
N GLY A 258 2.82 -2.98 5.64
CA GLY A 258 2.10 -2.45 4.50
C GLY A 258 0.88 -3.29 4.15
N GLN A 259 -0.06 -2.63 3.49
CA GLN A 259 -1.32 -3.24 3.08
C GLN A 259 -1.44 -3.30 1.56
N SER A 260 -1.96 -4.42 1.03
CA SER A 260 -2.20 -4.60 -0.41
C SER A 260 -0.91 -4.42 -1.24
N ALA A 261 -0.88 -3.44 -2.14
CA ALA A 261 0.31 -3.01 -2.88
C ALA A 261 1.50 -2.62 -1.97
N GLY A 262 1.24 -2.04 -0.80
CA GLY A 262 2.25 -1.78 0.23
C GLY A 262 2.74 -3.05 0.90
N GLY A 263 1.84 -4.02 1.12
CA GLY A 263 2.19 -5.36 1.58
C GLY A 263 3.07 -6.10 0.57
N GLN A 264 2.87 -5.86 -0.74
CA GLN A 264 3.78 -6.35 -1.78
C GLN A 264 5.17 -5.71 -1.62
N GLY A 265 5.23 -4.41 -1.31
CA GLY A 265 6.47 -3.74 -0.96
C GLY A 265 7.20 -4.42 0.20
N VAL A 266 6.49 -4.85 1.25
CA VAL A 266 7.08 -5.62 2.35
C VAL A 266 7.65 -6.96 1.87
N CYS A 267 6.90 -7.73 1.07
CA CYS A 267 7.40 -8.97 0.48
C CYS A 267 8.66 -8.75 -0.40
N ASP A 268 8.66 -7.70 -1.20
CA ASP A 268 9.78 -7.35 -2.06
C ASP A 268 11.01 -6.93 -1.24
N MET A 269 10.84 -6.18 -0.14
CA MET A 269 11.95 -5.86 0.78
C MET A 269 12.50 -7.09 1.48
N MET A 270 11.67 -8.10 1.76
CA MET A 270 12.17 -9.39 2.23
C MET A 270 12.99 -10.15 1.19
N ALA A 271 12.73 -9.95 -0.11
CA ALA A 271 13.52 -10.55 -1.19
C ALA A 271 14.73 -9.71 -1.63
N MET A 272 14.73 -8.41 -1.34
CA MET A 272 15.70 -7.44 -1.86
C MET A 272 17.03 -7.45 -1.09
N PRO A 273 18.17 -7.79 -1.73
CA PRO A 273 19.47 -7.81 -1.04
C PRO A 273 19.86 -6.45 -0.44
N ALA A 274 19.53 -5.36 -1.14
CA ALA A 274 19.85 -4.00 -0.69
C ALA A 274 19.07 -3.55 0.56
N ALA A 275 17.99 -4.26 0.93
CA ALA A 275 17.21 -3.99 2.14
C ALA A 275 17.78 -4.69 3.40
N LYS A 276 18.80 -5.53 3.25
CA LYS A 276 19.39 -6.31 4.35
C LYS A 276 19.89 -5.39 5.47
N GLY A 277 19.42 -5.67 6.70
CA GLY A 277 19.79 -4.93 7.89
C GLY A 277 19.11 -3.56 8.05
N LEU A 278 18.17 -3.20 7.16
CA LEU A 278 17.38 -1.97 7.29
C LEU A 278 16.05 -2.18 8.04
N PHE A 279 15.64 -3.43 8.24
CA PHE A 279 14.45 -3.82 9.00
C PHE A 279 14.70 -5.13 9.73
N HIS A 280 13.88 -5.37 10.75
CA HIS A 280 14.07 -6.42 11.74
C HIS A 280 12.82 -7.27 11.95
N LYS A 281 11.67 -6.79 11.45
CA LYS A 281 10.34 -7.41 11.50
C LYS A 281 9.51 -6.97 10.30
N ALA A 282 8.56 -7.81 9.88
CA ALA A 282 7.69 -7.53 8.76
C ALA A 282 6.22 -7.80 9.10
N ILE A 283 5.31 -6.90 8.72
CA ILE A 283 3.86 -7.13 8.79
C ILE A 283 3.28 -7.02 7.37
N VAL A 284 2.65 -8.08 6.90
CA VAL A 284 2.08 -8.20 5.56
C VAL A 284 0.55 -8.25 5.67
N GLN A 285 -0.11 -7.16 5.30
CA GLN A 285 -1.57 -7.06 5.39
C GLN A 285 -2.21 -7.23 4.01
N SER A 286 -3.14 -8.18 3.87
CA SER A 286 -3.90 -8.42 2.64
C SER A 286 -3.01 -8.66 1.40
N GLN A 287 -1.94 -9.45 1.52
CA GLN A 287 -1.03 -9.75 0.40
C GLN A 287 -0.44 -11.17 0.47
N GLN A 288 -0.21 -11.75 -0.72
CA GLN A 288 0.39 -13.06 -0.91
C GLN A 288 1.87 -12.93 -1.33
N CYS A 289 2.82 -13.19 -0.41
CA CYS A 289 4.24 -13.03 -0.75
C CYS A 289 4.76 -14.06 -1.76
N LEU A 290 4.15 -15.24 -1.84
CA LEU A 290 4.57 -16.29 -2.79
C LEU A 290 3.99 -16.15 -4.20
N ALA A 291 3.17 -15.12 -4.45
CA ALA A 291 2.60 -14.89 -5.77
C ALA A 291 3.70 -14.55 -6.80
N THR A 292 3.55 -15.11 -8.01
CA THR A 292 4.45 -14.85 -9.15
C THR A 292 4.52 -13.36 -9.48
N ARG A 293 5.71 -12.89 -9.87
CA ARG A 293 5.97 -11.51 -10.27
C ARG A 293 6.33 -11.46 -11.75
N ASN A 294 5.95 -10.36 -12.42
CA ASN A 294 6.39 -10.09 -13.78
C ASN A 294 7.92 -9.95 -13.81
N THR A 295 8.55 -10.48 -14.85
CA THR A 295 9.98 -10.25 -15.08
C THR A 295 10.22 -8.84 -15.63
N LEU A 296 11.45 -8.34 -15.46
CA LEU A 296 11.89 -7.09 -16.07
C LEU A 296 11.67 -7.11 -17.59
N ALA A 297 12.02 -8.20 -18.27
CA ALA A 297 11.83 -8.35 -19.71
C ALA A 297 10.37 -8.19 -20.15
N VAL A 298 9.41 -8.80 -19.44
CA VAL A 298 7.97 -8.60 -19.70
C VAL A 298 7.55 -7.16 -19.45
N GLY A 299 8.08 -6.55 -18.37
CA GLY A 299 7.85 -5.15 -18.05
C GLY A 299 8.36 -4.20 -19.14
N GLU A 300 9.54 -4.46 -19.67
CA GLU A 300 10.20 -3.70 -20.73
C GLU A 300 9.44 -3.79 -22.05
N GLN A 301 8.98 -4.99 -22.42
CA GLN A 301 8.14 -5.20 -23.61
C GLN A 301 6.85 -4.39 -23.53
N ARG A 302 6.17 -4.40 -22.38
CA ARG A 302 4.97 -3.57 -22.15
C ARG A 302 5.30 -2.07 -22.14
N GLY A 303 6.49 -1.73 -21.68
CA GLY A 303 7.00 -0.36 -21.67
C GLY A 303 7.14 0.28 -23.03
N VAL A 304 7.53 -0.51 -24.05
CA VAL A 304 7.60 -0.03 -25.44
C VAL A 304 6.23 0.45 -25.90
N GLY A 305 5.18 -0.36 -25.72
CA GLY A 305 3.81 0.04 -26.08
C GLY A 305 3.31 1.24 -25.28
N PHE A 306 3.69 1.37 -24.00
CA PHE A 306 3.39 2.57 -23.22
C PHE A 306 4.10 3.81 -23.79
N ALA A 307 5.39 3.73 -24.11
CA ALA A 307 6.15 4.83 -24.69
C ALA A 307 5.54 5.29 -26.03
N GLU A 308 5.14 4.35 -26.88
CA GLU A 308 4.40 4.63 -28.12
C GLU A 308 3.08 5.36 -27.86
N SER A 309 2.29 4.92 -26.88
CA SER A 309 1.00 5.54 -26.52
C SER A 309 1.14 7.01 -26.08
N VAL A 310 2.30 7.37 -25.53
CA VAL A 310 2.61 8.75 -25.12
C VAL A 310 3.40 9.52 -26.18
N GLY A 311 3.58 8.97 -27.38
CA GLY A 311 4.25 9.61 -28.52
C GLY A 311 5.77 9.57 -28.46
N CYS A 312 6.36 8.75 -27.60
CA CYS A 312 7.80 8.53 -27.48
C CYS A 312 8.21 7.28 -28.26
N THR A 313 8.19 7.38 -29.60
CA THR A 313 8.39 6.25 -30.52
C THR A 313 9.83 6.09 -31.02
N ASP A 314 10.64 7.14 -30.96
CA ASP A 314 12.03 7.09 -31.41
C ASP A 314 12.94 6.49 -30.34
N ALA A 315 13.47 5.29 -30.61
CA ALA A 315 14.34 4.57 -29.70
C ALA A 315 15.60 5.37 -29.29
N ALA A 316 16.13 6.24 -30.16
CA ALA A 316 17.33 7.02 -29.86
C ALA A 316 17.07 8.15 -28.85
N THR A 317 15.82 8.62 -28.75
CA THR A 317 15.44 9.77 -27.92
C THR A 317 14.39 9.44 -26.87
N VAL A 318 13.93 8.19 -26.78
CA VAL A 318 12.82 7.75 -25.93
C VAL A 318 12.98 8.13 -24.46
N VAL A 319 14.19 8.04 -23.90
CA VAL A 319 14.45 8.42 -22.50
C VAL A 319 14.16 9.91 -22.29
N ASN A 320 14.72 10.76 -23.15
CA ASN A 320 14.53 12.21 -23.08
C ASN A 320 13.06 12.58 -23.35
N CYS A 321 12.41 11.91 -24.31
CA CYS A 321 11.00 12.10 -24.60
C CYS A 321 10.13 11.77 -23.37
N LEU A 322 10.35 10.62 -22.71
CA LEU A 322 9.61 10.22 -21.52
C LEU A 322 9.82 11.19 -20.35
N ARG A 323 11.06 11.65 -20.14
CA ARG A 323 11.40 12.67 -19.12
C ARG A 323 10.80 14.04 -19.42
N ALA A 324 10.67 14.41 -20.69
CA ALA A 324 10.07 15.67 -21.12
C ALA A 324 8.53 15.62 -21.24
N ALA A 325 7.94 14.43 -21.29
CA ALA A 325 6.51 14.26 -21.46
C ALA A 325 5.70 15.02 -20.40
N TRP A 326 4.55 15.55 -20.78
CA TRP A 326 3.64 16.17 -19.81
C TRP A 326 3.17 15.12 -18.78
N PRO A 327 3.29 15.36 -17.46
CA PRO A 327 2.98 14.36 -16.43
C PRO A 327 1.56 13.82 -16.53
N GLY A 328 0.58 14.67 -16.83
CA GLY A 328 -0.81 14.24 -17.01
C GLY A 328 -1.01 13.29 -18.19
N LYS A 329 -0.16 13.35 -19.24
CA LYS A 329 -0.20 12.39 -20.36
C LYS A 329 0.26 11.01 -19.91
N LEU A 330 1.32 10.97 -19.09
CA LEU A 330 1.86 9.72 -18.53
C LEU A 330 0.81 9.05 -17.63
N VAL A 331 0.19 9.83 -16.75
CA VAL A 331 -0.84 9.35 -15.83
C VAL A 331 -2.11 8.93 -16.58
N ALA A 332 -2.60 9.71 -17.54
CA ALA A 332 -3.80 9.37 -18.30
C ALA A 332 -3.65 8.08 -19.13
N ASN A 333 -2.44 7.76 -19.60
CA ASN A 333 -2.16 6.53 -20.35
C ASN A 333 -1.80 5.33 -19.47
N GLN A 334 -1.78 5.48 -18.13
CA GLN A 334 -1.40 4.40 -17.24
C GLN A 334 -2.39 3.21 -17.25
N ALA A 335 -3.63 3.42 -17.68
CA ALA A 335 -4.58 2.32 -17.88
C ALA A 335 -4.07 1.25 -18.85
N ASN A 336 -3.16 1.64 -19.76
CA ASN A 336 -2.50 0.74 -20.71
C ASN A 336 -1.24 0.06 -20.12
N TYR A 337 -0.88 0.34 -18.86
CA TYR A 337 0.32 -0.18 -18.22
C TYR A 337 0.07 -0.54 -16.74
N LEU A 338 0.02 -1.84 -16.45
CA LEU A 338 -0.09 -2.32 -15.07
C LEU A 338 1.21 -2.06 -14.30
N GLY A 339 1.18 -1.06 -13.42
CA GLY A 339 2.27 -0.76 -12.48
C GLY A 339 2.37 -1.85 -11.41
N ASN A 340 3.43 -2.64 -11.42
CA ASN A 340 3.79 -3.54 -10.32
C ASN A 340 5.32 -3.75 -10.29
N SER A 341 5.85 -4.39 -9.25
CA SER A 341 7.28 -4.68 -9.17
C SER A 341 7.73 -5.70 -10.22
N LYS A 342 8.96 -5.54 -10.71
CA LYS A 342 9.61 -6.40 -11.71
C LYS A 342 10.76 -7.16 -11.08
N VAL A 343 10.86 -8.46 -11.35
CA VAL A 343 11.96 -9.30 -10.88
C VAL A 343 12.97 -9.59 -12.01
N GLY A 344 14.20 -9.93 -11.65
CA GLY A 344 15.28 -10.24 -12.60
C GLY A 344 16.20 -9.06 -12.93
N GLY A 345 15.92 -7.87 -12.40
CA GLY A 345 16.86 -6.73 -12.41
C GLY A 345 17.80 -6.77 -11.20
N SER A 346 18.85 -5.95 -11.18
CA SER A 346 19.82 -5.97 -10.07
C SER A 346 19.27 -5.44 -8.74
N LEU A 347 18.26 -4.55 -8.78
CA LEU A 347 17.57 -4.10 -7.56
C LEU A 347 16.78 -5.23 -6.89
N LEU A 348 15.95 -5.94 -7.67
CA LEU A 348 15.10 -7.04 -7.22
C LEU A 348 15.36 -8.27 -8.09
N PRO A 349 16.42 -9.04 -7.82
CA PRO A 349 16.84 -10.14 -8.70
C PRO A 349 15.84 -11.29 -8.77
N LYS A 350 15.09 -11.50 -7.69
CA LYS A 350 14.21 -12.66 -7.50
C LYS A 350 12.87 -12.24 -6.93
N SER A 351 11.85 -13.05 -7.21
CA SER A 351 10.62 -12.98 -6.43
C SER A 351 10.88 -13.42 -4.99
N PHE A 352 9.99 -13.09 -4.06
CA PHE A 352 10.10 -13.60 -2.70
C PHE A 352 10.00 -15.13 -2.65
N ALA A 353 9.18 -15.75 -3.51
CA ALA A 353 9.11 -17.21 -3.60
C ALA A 353 10.48 -17.84 -3.93
N ASP A 354 11.17 -17.31 -4.95
CA ASP A 354 12.48 -17.83 -5.36
C ASP A 354 13.56 -17.56 -4.31
N ALA A 355 13.58 -16.33 -3.74
CA ALA A 355 14.52 -15.97 -2.68
C ALA A 355 14.27 -16.77 -1.40
N PHE A 356 13.01 -17.15 -1.13
CA PHE A 356 12.67 -18.03 -0.02
C PHE A 356 13.20 -19.45 -0.26
N ALA A 357 12.98 -20.00 -1.45
CA ALA A 357 13.35 -21.36 -1.82
C ALA A 357 14.85 -21.63 -1.70
N ASP A 358 15.70 -20.67 -2.10
CA ASP A 358 17.16 -20.81 -2.00
C ASP A 358 17.78 -20.16 -0.74
N GLY A 359 16.96 -19.54 0.11
CA GLY A 359 17.39 -18.97 1.38
C GLY A 359 18.10 -17.61 1.31
N THR A 360 18.08 -16.93 0.16
CA THR A 360 18.71 -15.61 -0.05
C THR A 360 17.89 -14.41 0.46
N TRP A 361 16.68 -14.66 0.98
CA TRP A 361 15.80 -13.64 1.57
C TRP A 361 16.27 -13.10 2.94
N ASN A 362 15.77 -11.92 3.31
CA ASN A 362 16.01 -11.25 4.59
C ASN A 362 15.13 -11.87 5.70
N LYS A 363 15.73 -12.77 6.49
CA LYS A 363 15.05 -13.55 7.54
C LYS A 363 14.69 -12.71 8.76
N VAL A 364 13.40 -12.44 8.96
CA VAL A 364 12.85 -11.70 10.09
C VAL A 364 11.55 -12.34 10.58
N PRO A 365 11.10 -12.11 11.83
CA PRO A 365 9.75 -12.46 12.26
C PRO A 365 8.68 -11.78 11.40
N VAL A 366 7.60 -12.50 11.13
CA VAL A 366 6.52 -12.06 10.25
C VAL A 366 5.18 -12.08 10.97
N MET A 367 4.37 -11.03 10.81
CA MET A 367 2.94 -11.07 11.05
C MET A 367 2.22 -10.94 9.71
N SER A 368 1.25 -11.80 9.42
CA SER A 368 0.57 -11.83 8.12
C SER A 368 -0.93 -12.03 8.29
N GLY A 369 -1.75 -11.33 7.53
CA GLY A 369 -3.19 -11.48 7.65
C GLY A 369 -3.97 -11.03 6.43
N THR A 370 -5.26 -11.39 6.46
CA THR A 370 -6.27 -11.01 5.48
C THR A 370 -7.48 -10.44 6.20
N THR A 371 -8.36 -9.79 5.45
CA THR A 371 -9.74 -9.57 5.92
C THR A 371 -10.60 -10.79 5.60
N ARG A 372 -11.72 -10.97 6.30
CA ARG A 372 -12.64 -12.10 6.07
C ARG A 372 -13.22 -12.12 4.65
N SER A 373 -13.44 -10.95 4.04
CA SER A 373 -14.13 -10.81 2.75
C SER A 373 -13.37 -9.92 1.76
N GLU A 374 -12.08 -10.17 1.57
CA GLU A 374 -11.15 -9.38 0.73
C GLU A 374 -11.76 -8.88 -0.59
N SER A 375 -12.42 -9.76 -1.35
CA SER A 375 -12.93 -9.42 -2.68
C SER A 375 -14.17 -8.52 -2.68
N ARG A 376 -14.86 -8.32 -1.55
CA ARG A 376 -16.01 -7.40 -1.48
C ARG A 376 -15.65 -5.95 -1.84
N LEU A 377 -14.44 -5.51 -1.53
CA LEU A 377 -13.99 -4.16 -1.92
C LEU A 377 -13.21 -4.15 -3.23
N THR A 378 -12.46 -5.21 -3.55
CA THR A 378 -11.61 -5.22 -4.74
C THR A 378 -12.37 -5.55 -6.03
N GLU A 379 -13.63 -5.98 -5.94
CA GLU A 379 -14.44 -6.44 -7.08
C GLU A 379 -15.81 -5.75 -7.17
N THR A 380 -15.86 -4.48 -6.77
CA THR A 380 -17.07 -3.65 -6.94
C THR A 380 -17.51 -3.52 -8.40
N ALA A 381 -16.60 -3.73 -9.36
CA ALA A 381 -16.93 -3.75 -10.80
C ALA A 381 -17.87 -4.91 -11.21
N LEU A 382 -17.99 -5.96 -10.40
CA LEU A 382 -18.93 -7.06 -10.62
C LEU A 382 -20.32 -6.77 -10.04
N ALA A 383 -20.55 -5.58 -9.46
CA ALA A 383 -21.84 -5.20 -8.89
C ALA A 383 -22.98 -5.40 -9.91
N GLY A 384 -24.08 -6.02 -9.45
CA GLY A 384 -25.24 -6.31 -10.31
C GLY A 384 -25.08 -7.54 -11.20
N ILE A 385 -24.03 -8.35 -11.04
CA ILE A 385 -23.91 -9.65 -11.71
C ILE A 385 -25.16 -10.51 -11.49
N THR A 386 -25.68 -11.12 -12.56
CA THR A 386 -26.86 -11.97 -12.51
C THR A 386 -26.51 -13.39 -12.04
N ALA A 387 -27.52 -14.19 -11.67
CA ALA A 387 -27.31 -15.60 -11.35
C ALA A 387 -26.65 -16.38 -12.51
N GLN A 388 -27.07 -16.10 -13.75
CA GLN A 388 -26.44 -16.68 -14.93
C GLN A 388 -25.02 -16.15 -15.13
N GLY A 389 -24.80 -14.83 -14.95
CA GLY A 389 -23.48 -14.22 -15.04
C GLY A 389 -22.48 -14.79 -14.04
N TYR A 390 -22.93 -15.15 -12.83
CA TYR A 390 -22.14 -15.89 -11.85
C TYR A 390 -21.70 -17.25 -12.40
N VAL A 391 -22.65 -18.07 -12.87
CA VAL A 391 -22.36 -19.40 -13.44
C VAL A 391 -21.40 -19.30 -14.63
N ASP A 392 -21.63 -18.36 -15.54
CA ASP A 392 -20.79 -18.16 -16.73
C ASP A 392 -19.38 -17.70 -16.35
N THR A 393 -19.27 -16.85 -15.33
CA THR A 393 -17.99 -16.39 -14.78
C THR A 393 -17.20 -17.55 -14.18
N ILE A 394 -17.83 -18.36 -13.33
CA ILE A 394 -17.19 -19.53 -12.74
C ILE A 394 -16.76 -20.54 -13.82
N LYS A 395 -17.60 -20.79 -14.83
CA LYS A 395 -17.25 -21.67 -15.96
C LYS A 395 -16.08 -21.15 -16.78
N ARG A 396 -16.05 -19.84 -17.05
CA ARG A 396 -14.96 -19.19 -17.79
C ARG A 396 -13.63 -19.27 -17.03
N GLU A 397 -13.66 -19.02 -15.73
CA GLU A 397 -12.44 -18.88 -14.93
C GLU A 397 -11.86 -20.21 -14.46
N TYR A 398 -12.72 -21.20 -14.19
CA TYR A 398 -12.30 -22.48 -13.61
C TYR A 398 -12.44 -23.67 -14.57
N GLY A 399 -13.04 -23.49 -15.75
CA GLY A 399 -13.11 -24.52 -16.79
C GLY A 399 -13.69 -25.84 -16.28
N GLU A 400 -12.95 -26.93 -16.42
CA GLU A 400 -13.35 -28.27 -15.97
C GLU A 400 -13.58 -28.37 -14.44
N LYS A 401 -13.01 -27.45 -13.66
CA LYS A 401 -13.21 -27.41 -12.20
C LYS A 401 -14.48 -26.65 -11.79
N ALA A 402 -15.18 -26.01 -12.73
CA ALA A 402 -16.30 -25.11 -12.44
C ALA A 402 -17.44 -25.78 -11.67
N ASP A 403 -17.81 -27.02 -12.00
CA ASP A 403 -18.92 -27.70 -11.32
C ASP A 403 -18.62 -27.94 -9.83
N ARG A 404 -17.37 -28.27 -9.48
CA ARG A 404 -16.93 -28.38 -8.08
C ARG A 404 -17.00 -27.04 -7.35
N VAL A 405 -16.68 -25.94 -8.03
CA VAL A 405 -16.79 -24.59 -7.47
C VAL A 405 -18.26 -24.22 -7.26
N LEU A 406 -19.13 -24.47 -8.23
CA LEU A 406 -20.56 -24.20 -8.11
C LEU A 406 -21.23 -25.03 -7.00
N GLU A 407 -20.78 -26.27 -6.79
CA GLU A 407 -21.24 -27.13 -5.69
C GLU A 407 -20.78 -26.62 -4.32
N ALA A 408 -19.53 -26.14 -4.21
CA ALA A 408 -19.00 -25.58 -2.97
C ALA A 408 -19.65 -24.21 -2.63
N TYR A 409 -19.94 -23.40 -3.65
CA TYR A 409 -20.49 -22.05 -3.56
C TYR A 409 -21.87 -21.92 -4.25
N PRO A 410 -22.90 -22.66 -3.79
CA PRO A 410 -24.23 -22.56 -4.38
C PRO A 410 -24.87 -21.23 -3.99
N LEU A 411 -25.55 -20.57 -4.94
CA LEU A 411 -26.19 -19.26 -4.71
C LEU A 411 -27.18 -19.26 -3.53
N SER A 412 -27.74 -20.41 -3.15
CA SER A 412 -28.64 -20.55 -2.00
C SER A 412 -27.99 -20.25 -0.64
N LYS A 413 -26.65 -20.25 -0.55
CA LYS A 413 -25.91 -19.89 0.67
C LYS A 413 -25.57 -18.40 0.77
N PHE A 414 -25.79 -17.62 -0.28
CA PHE A 414 -25.34 -16.24 -0.38
C PHE A 414 -26.51 -15.29 -0.53
N LYS A 415 -26.32 -14.04 -0.10
CA LYS A 415 -27.34 -13.01 -0.21
C LYS A 415 -27.64 -12.67 -1.67
N SER A 416 -26.62 -12.70 -2.52
CA SER A 416 -26.70 -12.36 -3.94
C SER A 416 -25.62 -13.09 -4.75
N PRO A 417 -25.72 -13.10 -6.09
CA PRO A 417 -24.64 -13.58 -6.95
C PRO A 417 -23.32 -12.82 -6.78
N TRP A 418 -23.40 -11.53 -6.39
CA TRP A 418 -22.21 -10.72 -6.10
C TRP A 418 -21.54 -11.16 -4.79
N ASP A 419 -22.31 -11.43 -3.74
CA ASP A 419 -21.81 -11.99 -2.48
C ASP A 419 -21.15 -13.37 -2.69
N ALA A 420 -21.76 -14.21 -3.55
CA ALA A 420 -21.19 -15.51 -3.91
C ALA A 420 -19.85 -15.40 -4.67
N ILE A 421 -19.78 -14.59 -5.74
CA ILE A 421 -18.55 -14.47 -6.54
C ILE A 421 -17.41 -13.84 -5.73
N THR A 422 -17.71 -12.85 -4.89
CA THR A 422 -16.69 -12.24 -4.04
C THR A 422 -16.21 -13.19 -2.94
N GLN A 423 -17.06 -14.08 -2.42
CA GLN A 423 -16.57 -15.14 -1.53
C GLN A 423 -15.66 -16.13 -2.28
N VAL A 424 -16.03 -16.56 -3.49
CA VAL A 424 -15.21 -17.44 -4.33
C VAL A 424 -13.81 -16.84 -4.54
N HIS A 425 -13.74 -15.57 -4.96
CA HIS A 425 -12.45 -14.93 -5.23
C HIS A 425 -11.66 -14.59 -3.96
N THR A 426 -12.34 -14.29 -2.85
CA THR A 426 -11.68 -14.16 -1.54
C THR A 426 -10.99 -15.47 -1.19
N ASP A 427 -11.68 -16.59 -1.29
CA ASP A 427 -11.15 -17.90 -0.92
C ASP A 427 -10.02 -18.33 -1.86
N ALA A 428 -10.28 -18.34 -3.17
CA ALA A 428 -9.37 -18.83 -4.19
C ALA A 428 -8.10 -17.97 -4.34
N GLY A 429 -8.27 -16.64 -4.35
CA GLY A 429 -7.22 -15.69 -4.74
C GLY A 429 -6.57 -14.96 -3.57
N ARG A 430 -7.17 -14.98 -2.39
CA ARG A 430 -6.69 -14.23 -1.22
C ARG A 430 -6.44 -15.16 -0.03
N ALA A 431 -7.49 -15.58 0.66
CA ALA A 431 -7.41 -16.30 1.93
C ALA A 431 -6.54 -17.57 1.82
N CYS A 432 -6.83 -18.45 0.86
CA CYS A 432 -6.10 -19.72 0.74
C CYS A 432 -4.68 -19.56 0.21
N GLN A 433 -4.42 -18.54 -0.60
CA GLN A 433 -3.06 -18.22 -1.04
C GLN A 433 -2.22 -17.64 0.10
N THR A 434 -2.81 -16.80 0.96
CA THR A 434 -2.14 -16.33 2.18
C THR A 434 -1.91 -17.48 3.15
N GLU A 435 -2.83 -18.44 3.23
CA GLU A 435 -2.66 -19.65 4.03
C GLU A 435 -1.51 -20.52 3.53
N GLN A 436 -1.43 -20.76 2.22
CA GLN A 436 -0.32 -21.47 1.61
C GLN A 436 1.02 -20.76 1.89
N ALA A 437 1.05 -19.43 1.77
CA ALA A 437 2.24 -18.65 2.10
C ALA A 437 2.62 -18.76 3.58
N ALA A 438 1.64 -18.78 4.49
CA ALA A 438 1.88 -18.93 5.93
C ALA A 438 2.50 -20.28 6.27
N ARG A 439 1.98 -21.38 5.68
CA ARG A 439 2.53 -22.74 5.81
C ARG A 439 3.98 -22.83 5.39
N VAL A 440 4.34 -22.16 4.30
CA VAL A 440 5.71 -22.16 3.79
C VAL A 440 6.63 -21.30 4.66
N ILE A 441 6.26 -20.03 4.91
CA ILE A 441 7.13 -19.06 5.60
C ILE A 441 7.41 -19.49 7.05
N SER A 442 6.43 -20.06 7.74
CA SER A 442 6.56 -20.50 9.14
C SER A 442 7.63 -21.59 9.34
N THR A 443 8.02 -22.30 8.28
CA THR A 443 9.10 -23.32 8.36
C THR A 443 10.49 -22.72 8.59
N LYS A 444 10.67 -21.41 8.40
CA LYS A 444 11.98 -20.75 8.46
C LYS A 444 12.05 -19.55 9.41
N THR A 445 10.91 -19.06 9.92
CA THR A 445 10.87 -17.89 10.82
C THR A 445 9.60 -17.91 11.67
N PRO A 446 9.60 -17.29 12.88
CA PRO A 446 8.38 -17.05 13.62
C PRO A 446 7.36 -16.29 12.77
N LEU A 447 6.16 -16.85 12.66
CA LEU A 447 5.06 -16.26 11.90
C LEU A 447 3.81 -16.18 12.77
N TYR A 448 3.10 -15.06 12.73
CA TYR A 448 1.81 -14.87 13.39
C TYR A 448 0.73 -14.59 12.35
N ARG A 449 -0.37 -15.35 12.35
CA ARG A 449 -1.50 -15.17 11.43
C ARG A 449 -2.65 -14.43 12.07
N TYR A 450 -3.30 -13.53 11.33
CA TYR A 450 -4.61 -13.00 11.67
C TYR A 450 -5.62 -13.04 10.53
N GLU A 451 -6.89 -12.97 10.91
CA GLU A 451 -8.02 -12.64 10.06
C GLU A 451 -8.78 -11.46 10.70
N PHE A 452 -8.95 -10.36 9.97
CA PHE A 452 -9.83 -9.28 10.40
C PHE A 452 -11.29 -9.64 10.09
N ASN A 453 -12.11 -9.76 11.12
CA ASN A 453 -13.49 -10.22 11.00
C ASN A 453 -14.46 -9.40 11.88
N ASP A 454 -14.54 -8.10 11.62
CA ASP A 454 -15.67 -7.29 12.07
C ASP A 454 -16.75 -7.23 10.97
N PRO A 455 -17.85 -7.99 11.08
CA PRO A 455 -18.92 -8.01 10.08
C PRO A 455 -19.72 -6.70 10.02
N THR A 456 -19.38 -5.71 10.85
CA THR A 456 -20.00 -4.40 10.88
C THR A 456 -18.99 -3.28 10.61
N SER A 457 -17.77 -3.58 10.16
CA SER A 457 -16.75 -2.54 9.93
C SER A 457 -17.25 -1.47 8.96
N PRO A 458 -16.91 -0.19 9.15
CA PRO A 458 -17.28 0.83 8.17
C PRO A 458 -16.76 0.51 6.77
N THR A 459 -17.58 0.77 5.76
CA THR A 459 -17.15 0.76 4.36
C THR A 459 -16.12 1.86 4.14
N LEU A 460 -15.09 1.60 3.31
CA LEU A 460 -14.22 2.69 2.85
C LEU A 460 -14.99 3.65 1.93
N TYR A 461 -14.84 4.94 2.18
CA TYR A 461 -15.47 6.01 1.42
C TYR A 461 -15.21 5.84 -0.08
N GLY A 462 -16.26 5.97 -0.89
CA GLY A 462 -16.21 5.77 -2.34
C GLY A 462 -16.41 4.32 -2.82
N PHE A 463 -16.37 3.32 -1.94
CA PHE A 463 -16.47 1.89 -2.30
C PHE A 463 -17.82 1.24 -1.96
N ARG A 464 -18.93 1.97 -2.18
CA ARG A 464 -20.28 1.45 -1.94
C ARG A 464 -20.81 0.66 -3.13
N VAL A 465 -21.38 -0.51 -2.85
CA VAL A 465 -22.17 -1.28 -3.83
C VAL A 465 -23.64 -1.24 -3.38
N PRO A 466 -24.55 -0.62 -4.16
CA PRO A 466 -25.96 -0.49 -3.77
C PRO A 466 -26.61 -1.84 -3.45
N GLY A 467 -27.20 -1.95 -2.26
CA GLY A 467 -27.88 -3.17 -1.82
C GLY A 467 -26.95 -4.27 -1.29
N GLU A 468 -25.63 -4.09 -1.33
CA GLU A 468 -24.65 -5.07 -0.88
C GLU A 468 -23.93 -4.64 0.40
N ASP A 469 -23.36 -5.62 1.11
CA ASP A 469 -22.53 -5.40 2.30
C ASP A 469 -21.06 -5.56 1.93
N VAL A 470 -20.26 -4.54 2.25
CA VAL A 470 -18.80 -4.48 2.00
C VAL A 470 -18.00 -4.42 3.31
N SER A 471 -18.65 -4.61 4.45
CA SER A 471 -17.99 -4.81 5.74
C SER A 471 -16.99 -5.95 5.66
N ASN A 472 -15.97 -5.93 6.52
CA ASN A 472 -14.78 -6.80 6.54
C ASN A 472 -14.14 -7.05 5.16
N GLY A 473 -14.35 -6.14 4.22
CA GLY A 473 -13.68 -6.10 2.93
C GLY A 473 -12.23 -5.67 3.02
N HIS A 474 -11.49 -5.82 1.91
CA HIS A 474 -10.09 -5.43 1.79
C HIS A 474 -9.83 -4.04 2.36
N SER A 475 -8.75 -3.88 3.12
CA SER A 475 -8.37 -2.62 3.80
C SER A 475 -9.29 -2.18 4.94
N GLY A 476 -10.35 -2.93 5.27
CA GLY A 476 -11.30 -2.56 6.32
C GLY A 476 -10.66 -2.47 7.72
N GLU A 477 -9.56 -3.18 7.95
CA GLU A 477 -8.82 -3.15 9.21
C GLU A 477 -8.04 -1.85 9.43
N LEU A 478 -7.78 -1.08 8.37
CA LEU A 478 -6.97 0.14 8.46
C LEU A 478 -7.64 1.23 9.29
N ALA A 479 -8.98 1.28 9.30
CA ALA A 479 -9.74 2.21 10.16
C ALA A 479 -9.52 1.95 11.67
N TYR A 480 -8.94 0.80 12.03
CA TYR A 480 -8.70 0.38 13.41
C TYR A 480 -7.24 0.58 13.84
N LEU A 481 -6.32 0.84 12.90
CA LEU A 481 -4.89 0.98 13.17
C LEU A 481 -4.40 2.43 13.11
N PHE A 482 -5.16 3.31 12.47
CA PHE A 482 -4.70 4.64 12.08
C PHE A 482 -5.69 5.73 12.54
N ASP A 483 -5.22 6.98 12.59
CA ASP A 483 -6.06 8.18 12.87
C ASP A 483 -6.99 8.53 11.69
N PHE A 484 -6.99 7.67 10.69
CA PHE A 484 -7.54 7.87 9.38
C PHE A 484 -9.07 7.75 9.35
N THR A 485 -9.73 8.73 8.76
CA THR A 485 -11.21 8.81 8.63
C THR A 485 -11.68 8.55 7.20
N LEU A 486 -11.26 7.43 6.61
CA LEU A 486 -11.79 6.97 5.33
C LEU A 486 -12.97 6.02 5.48
N GLY A 487 -13.32 5.61 6.71
CA GLY A 487 -14.60 4.95 6.93
C GLY A 487 -15.75 5.90 6.62
N GLU A 488 -16.81 5.39 5.99
CA GLU A 488 -18.04 6.14 5.72
C GLU A 488 -18.74 6.67 6.99
N ARG A 489 -18.35 6.12 8.14
CA ARG A 489 -18.80 6.50 9.46
C ARG A 489 -17.66 6.31 10.48
N PRO A 490 -17.68 7.02 11.61
CA PRO A 490 -16.79 6.74 12.73
C PRO A 490 -16.95 5.31 13.27
N LEU A 491 -15.91 4.83 13.96
CA LEU A 491 -15.98 3.58 14.72
C LEU A 491 -16.99 3.73 15.87
N THR A 492 -17.74 2.66 16.14
CA THR A 492 -18.54 2.56 17.38
C THR A 492 -17.65 2.28 18.58
N ALA A 493 -18.15 2.47 19.81
CA ALA A 493 -17.38 2.16 21.03
C ALA A 493 -16.86 0.71 21.09
N GLN A 494 -17.58 -0.27 20.52
CA GLN A 494 -17.09 -1.66 20.48
C GLN A 494 -16.01 -1.88 19.40
N GLN A 495 -16.05 -1.08 18.34
CA GLN A 495 -15.01 -1.03 17.30
C GLN A 495 -13.77 -0.30 17.79
N GLU A 496 -13.91 0.77 18.56
CA GLU A 496 -12.80 1.48 19.21
C GLU A 496 -12.06 0.58 20.20
N LYS A 497 -12.78 -0.29 20.94
CA LYS A 497 -12.14 -1.32 21.78
C LYS A 497 -11.30 -2.31 20.96
N LEU A 498 -11.80 -2.75 19.81
CA LEU A 498 -11.03 -3.59 18.89
C LEU A 498 -9.82 -2.82 18.33
N SER A 499 -10.00 -1.55 17.98
CA SER A 499 -8.93 -0.68 17.50
C SER A 499 -7.81 -0.53 18.54
N ASP A 500 -8.13 -0.28 19.80
CA ASP A 500 -7.15 -0.24 20.88
C ASP A 500 -6.40 -1.58 21.02
N GLN A 501 -7.13 -2.70 20.95
CA GLN A 501 -6.54 -4.03 20.99
C GLN A 501 -5.61 -4.30 19.79
N MET A 502 -6.02 -3.94 18.58
CA MET A 502 -5.22 -4.11 17.36
C MET A 502 -3.96 -3.26 17.40
N MET A 503 -4.05 -1.97 17.72
CA MET A 503 -2.87 -1.11 17.84
C MET A 503 -1.85 -1.70 18.83
N ARG A 504 -2.32 -2.21 19.99
CA ARG A 504 -1.44 -2.85 20.98
C ARG A 504 -0.80 -4.14 20.48
N TYR A 505 -1.52 -4.99 19.73
CA TYR A 505 -0.92 -6.16 19.09
C TYR A 505 0.20 -5.77 18.11
N TRP A 506 -0.05 -4.77 17.25
CA TRP A 506 0.96 -4.28 16.30
C TRP A 506 2.15 -3.64 17.01
N GLY A 507 1.89 -2.85 18.04
CA GLY A 507 2.91 -2.23 18.88
C GLY A 507 3.78 -3.26 19.59
N ALA A 508 3.18 -4.25 20.25
CA ALA A 508 3.91 -5.35 20.90
C ALA A 508 4.78 -6.12 19.91
N PHE A 509 4.25 -6.42 18.71
CA PHE A 509 5.04 -7.01 17.65
C PHE A 509 6.22 -6.11 17.25
N ALA A 510 6.03 -4.80 17.17
CA ALA A 510 7.11 -3.87 16.86
C ALA A 510 8.19 -3.79 17.96
N HIS A 511 7.83 -3.93 19.22
CA HIS A 511 8.80 -4.02 20.33
C HIS A 511 9.63 -5.31 20.21
N ASP A 512 8.96 -6.47 20.18
CA ASP A 512 9.61 -7.74 20.54
C ASP A 512 9.57 -8.81 19.43
N GLY A 513 8.88 -8.56 18.32
CA GLY A 513 8.61 -9.58 17.30
C GLY A 513 7.55 -10.59 17.72
N ASN A 514 6.81 -10.29 18.80
CA ASN A 514 5.74 -11.09 19.36
C ASN A 514 4.54 -10.16 19.63
N PRO A 515 3.35 -10.42 19.05
CA PRO A 515 2.21 -9.51 19.21
C PRO A 515 1.60 -9.53 20.62
N ASN A 516 1.96 -10.48 21.49
CA ASN A 516 1.30 -10.64 22.78
C ASN A 516 1.54 -9.46 23.75
N TYR A 517 0.46 -9.01 24.40
CA TYR A 517 0.52 -8.04 25.49
C TYR A 517 -0.45 -8.42 26.62
N ARG A 518 -0.22 -7.90 27.83
CA ARG A 518 -1.00 -8.24 29.02
C ARG A 518 -2.47 -7.83 28.86
N GLY A 519 -3.39 -8.75 29.14
CA GLY A 519 -4.84 -8.50 29.15
C GLY A 519 -5.54 -8.74 27.82
N ALA A 520 -4.84 -9.26 26.81
CA ALA A 520 -5.43 -9.69 25.54
C ALA A 520 -5.43 -11.22 25.41
N PRO A 521 -6.28 -11.79 24.55
CA PRO A 521 -6.15 -13.18 24.11
C PRO A 521 -4.73 -13.47 23.63
N SER A 522 -4.19 -14.61 24.07
CA SER A 522 -2.87 -15.06 23.61
C SER A 522 -2.90 -15.31 22.10
N TRP A 523 -1.92 -14.78 21.39
CA TRP A 523 -1.72 -14.95 19.95
C TRP A 523 -0.50 -15.86 19.74
N PRO A 524 -0.70 -17.17 19.55
CA PRO A 524 0.38 -18.12 19.34
C PRO A 524 1.03 -17.94 17.96
N THR A 525 2.25 -18.45 17.80
CA THR A 525 2.86 -18.58 16.49
C THR A 525 2.06 -19.55 15.63
N TYR A 526 1.96 -19.25 14.34
CA TYR A 526 1.45 -20.15 13.32
C TYR A 526 2.44 -21.30 13.11
N GLY A 527 1.92 -22.49 12.81
CA GLY A 527 2.70 -23.74 12.71
C GLY A 527 1.76 -24.94 12.53
N GLY A 528 2.12 -26.10 13.10
CA GLY A 528 1.36 -27.34 12.93
C GLY A 528 -0.11 -27.28 13.38
N ASP A 529 -0.43 -26.41 14.34
CA ASP A 529 -1.81 -26.21 14.83
C ASP A 529 -2.62 -25.21 13.98
N GLU A 530 -1.99 -24.58 12.98
CA GLU A 530 -2.60 -23.61 12.05
C GLU A 530 -3.36 -22.46 12.73
N ASN A 531 -2.87 -22.02 13.89
CA ASN A 531 -3.52 -20.99 14.69
C ASN A 531 -3.58 -19.63 13.98
N VAL A 532 -4.79 -19.08 13.82
CA VAL A 532 -5.06 -17.74 13.28
C VAL A 532 -5.78 -16.90 14.35
N MET A 533 -5.27 -15.71 14.64
CA MET A 533 -5.99 -14.74 15.48
C MET A 533 -7.12 -14.10 14.68
N GLN A 534 -8.36 -14.46 15.00
CA GLN A 534 -9.54 -13.80 14.45
C GLN A 534 -9.82 -12.53 15.26
N LEU A 535 -9.65 -11.36 14.64
CA LEU A 535 -9.84 -10.05 15.25
C LEU A 535 -11.32 -9.64 15.16
N ARG A 536 -12.00 -9.50 16.29
CA ARG A 536 -13.45 -9.28 16.36
C ARG A 536 -13.85 -8.22 17.38
N THR A 537 -14.92 -7.49 17.07
CA THR A 537 -15.45 -6.43 17.93
C THR A 537 -16.01 -6.96 19.25
N GLY A 538 -16.17 -6.07 20.23
CA GLY A 538 -16.79 -6.43 21.51
C GLY A 538 -15.95 -7.32 22.42
N GLY A 539 -14.63 -7.37 22.21
CA GLY A 539 -13.73 -8.25 22.97
C GLY A 539 -13.83 -9.72 22.59
N ALA A 540 -14.42 -10.03 21.43
CA ALA A 540 -14.63 -11.39 20.95
C ALA A 540 -13.45 -11.93 20.12
N SER A 541 -12.32 -11.21 20.04
CA SER A 541 -11.10 -11.69 19.39
C SER A 541 -10.64 -13.00 20.01
N ARG A 542 -10.27 -13.96 19.17
CA ARG A 542 -9.95 -15.33 19.61
C ARG A 542 -9.07 -16.02 18.59
N VAL A 543 -8.34 -17.02 19.05
CA VAL A 543 -7.59 -17.93 18.17
C VAL A 543 -8.56 -18.96 17.58
N ILE A 544 -8.44 -19.20 16.27
CA ILE A 544 -9.15 -20.24 15.54
C ILE A 544 -8.13 -21.13 14.81
N ASN A 545 -8.51 -22.38 14.54
CA ASN A 545 -7.81 -23.31 13.65
C ASN A 545 -8.72 -23.75 12.49
N THR A 546 -9.87 -23.09 12.33
CA THR A 546 -10.89 -23.40 11.31
C THR A 546 -10.73 -22.58 10.03
N PHE A 547 -9.77 -21.65 9.96
CA PHE A 547 -9.60 -20.71 8.84
C PHE A 547 -9.58 -21.42 7.48
N ALA A 548 -8.76 -22.47 7.32
CA ALA A 548 -8.66 -23.22 6.07
C ALA A 548 -9.97 -23.91 5.67
N ALA A 549 -10.76 -24.39 6.65
CA ALA A 549 -12.06 -24.99 6.39
C ALA A 549 -13.13 -23.92 6.05
N GLU A 550 -13.13 -22.80 6.78
CA GLU A 550 -14.06 -21.67 6.59
C GLU A 550 -13.88 -20.95 5.24
N HIS A 551 -12.74 -21.13 4.58
CA HIS A 551 -12.41 -20.61 3.24
C HIS A 551 -12.29 -21.71 2.17
N ASN A 552 -12.72 -22.95 2.45
CA ASN A 552 -12.64 -24.08 1.53
C ASN A 552 -11.23 -24.29 0.93
N CYS A 553 -10.16 -24.06 1.68
CA CYS A 553 -8.80 -24.19 1.15
C CYS A 553 -8.44 -25.61 0.75
N GLY A 554 -9.14 -26.62 1.28
CA GLY A 554 -9.03 -28.00 0.79
C GLY A 554 -9.46 -28.15 -0.68
N LEU A 555 -10.41 -27.35 -1.16
CA LEU A 555 -10.78 -27.29 -2.59
C LEU A 555 -9.69 -26.56 -3.39
N TRP A 556 -9.29 -25.38 -2.93
CA TRP A 556 -8.42 -24.48 -3.69
C TRP A 556 -6.94 -24.88 -3.72
N LEU A 557 -6.48 -25.63 -2.73
CA LEU A 557 -5.10 -26.12 -2.64
C LEU A 557 -4.96 -27.59 -3.10
N SER A 558 -6.04 -28.19 -3.64
CA SER A 558 -6.04 -29.57 -4.18
C SER A 558 -5.75 -29.67 -5.68
#